data_AF-A0A377J2I3-F1
#
_entry.id   AF-A0A377J2I3-F1
#
_cell.length_a   1.000
_cell.length_b   1.000
_cell.length_c   1.000
_cell.angle_alpha   90.00
_cell.angle_beta   90.00
_cell.angle_gamma   90.00
#
_symmetry.space_group_name_H-M   'P 1'
#
loop_
_entity.id
_entity.type
_entity.pdbx_description
1 polymer ?
#
loop_
_entity_poly.entity_id
_entity_poly.type
_entity_poly.pdbx_seq_one_letter_code
_entity_poly.pdbx_strand_id
1 'polypeptide(L)'
;MEQDYKPLYLSLSIIVCSLFAYTAIFLGAAMYLALLIGHRHRILGFLRSHILHFLLLGGFVALYYLLYIRYQRVEGFYTYWQSFFLPHSLSAYPAFIKGTLLGVLEGFTPFIKPEAVPVYMCMGLLGLAIAYKQSRFIFTLCICALVVWVALSLCRIYPFGHSGVIGGRLSLYMTPIFNLLCCYFLVALFGRWKWAGLALVAGILAVTLLRYGKIYPNWHYIQQTHALTTTLQTQANSDDLVLIYHASKPAFLYYSFLDGYGIADTQDTKSPKVSQTSRQSPYTGVRFTTFDKDLTQLEQTLRQAQSKRVYLLISHYEEEWLQDLRETLLRLDSSAQYIQGNGGWGSYLIVISLDSLP
;
A
#
# COMPACT_ATOMS: atom_id res chain seq x y z
N MET A 1 34.12 26.69 -0.46
CA MET A 1 32.85 27.20 -1.05
C MET A 1 32.03 26.07 -1.64
N GLU A 2 32.38 25.45 -2.77
CA GLU A 2 31.48 24.44 -3.42
C GLU A 2 31.29 23.13 -2.63
N GLN A 3 32.25 22.75 -1.77
CA GLN A 3 32.13 21.56 -0.91
C GLN A 3 31.28 21.79 0.34
N ASP A 4 31.19 23.02 0.84
CA ASP A 4 30.51 23.37 2.09
C ASP A 4 28.98 23.39 1.94
N TYR A 5 28.48 23.63 0.72
CA TYR A 5 27.04 23.67 0.43
C TYR A 5 26.44 22.30 0.07
N LYS A 6 27.25 21.26 -0.19
CA LYS A 6 26.73 19.94 -0.60
C LYS A 6 25.75 19.33 0.42
N PRO A 7 25.98 19.44 1.75
CA PRO A 7 25.05 18.91 2.74
C PRO A 7 23.78 19.75 2.90
N LEU A 8 23.84 21.06 2.61
CA LEU A 8 22.68 21.94 2.55
C LEU A 8 21.78 21.57 1.37
N TYR A 9 22.36 21.46 0.16
CA TYR A 9 21.61 21.03 -1.02
C TYR A 9 21.02 19.64 -0.85
N LEU A 10 21.75 18.73 -0.19
CA LEU A 10 21.24 17.41 0.14
C LEU A 10 20.05 17.47 1.11
N SER A 11 20.14 18.23 2.22
CA SER A 11 19.03 18.45 3.16
C SER A 11 17.80 19.00 2.45
N LEU A 12 17.97 20.07 1.66
CA LEU A 12 16.88 20.72 0.95
C LEU A 12 16.27 19.78 -0.10
N SER A 13 17.08 19.01 -0.82
CA SER A 13 16.60 18.03 -1.78
C SER A 13 15.80 16.91 -1.10
N ILE A 14 16.24 16.41 0.05
CA ILE A 14 15.50 15.42 0.83
C ILE A 14 14.17 16.00 1.31
N ILE A 15 14.15 17.23 1.82
CA ILE A 15 12.93 17.89 2.29
C ILE A 15 11.95 18.06 1.11
N VAL A 16 12.40 18.64 0.00
CA VAL A 16 11.57 18.87 -1.20
C VAL A 16 11.07 17.54 -1.75
N CYS A 17 11.93 16.55 -1.94
CA CYS A 17 11.52 15.22 -2.40
C CYS A 17 10.54 14.55 -1.42
N SER A 18 10.68 14.79 -0.10
CA SER A 18 9.75 14.25 0.91
C SER A 18 8.37 14.90 0.85
N LEU A 19 8.22 16.10 0.27
CA LEU A 19 6.91 16.70 0.01
C LEU A 19 6.14 15.96 -1.09
N PHE A 20 6.84 15.33 -2.04
CA PHE A 20 6.24 14.59 -3.16
C PHE A 20 6.24 13.07 -2.93
N ALA A 21 7.26 12.57 -2.25
CA ALA A 21 7.50 11.15 -1.99
C ALA A 21 8.05 10.99 -0.58
N TYR A 22 7.15 10.76 0.37
CA TYR A 22 7.42 10.67 1.81
C TYR A 22 8.52 9.67 2.18
N THR A 23 8.74 8.66 1.34
CA THR A 23 9.81 7.65 1.46
C THR A 23 11.22 8.22 1.29
N ALA A 24 11.36 9.39 0.66
CA ALA A 24 12.63 10.10 0.50
C ALA A 24 13.29 10.41 1.85
N ILE A 25 12.51 10.53 2.93
CA ILE A 25 13.02 10.77 4.27
C ILE A 25 13.89 9.61 4.79
N PHE A 26 13.54 8.37 4.45
CA PHE A 26 14.27 7.17 4.87
C PHE A 26 15.56 7.01 4.07
N LEU A 27 15.50 7.30 2.76
CA LEU A 27 16.70 7.35 1.93
C LEU A 27 17.63 8.47 2.38
N GLY A 28 17.08 9.63 2.75
CA GLY A 28 17.83 10.74 3.33
C GLY A 28 18.54 10.34 4.62
N ALA A 29 17.84 9.67 5.54
CA ALA A 29 18.44 9.14 6.77
C ALA A 29 19.60 8.17 6.46
N ALA A 30 19.42 7.27 5.48
CA ALA A 30 20.47 6.36 5.04
C ALA A 30 21.68 7.09 4.44
N MET A 31 21.46 8.14 3.64
CA MET A 31 22.52 8.98 3.08
C MET A 31 23.31 9.72 4.17
N TYR A 32 22.63 10.28 5.17
CA TYR A 32 23.30 10.92 6.30
C TYR A 32 24.12 9.94 7.13
N LEU A 33 23.58 8.74 7.40
CA LEU A 33 24.34 7.70 8.09
C LEU A 33 25.58 7.28 7.27
N ALA A 34 25.43 7.13 5.96
CA ALA A 34 26.56 6.81 5.08
C ALA A 34 27.63 7.92 5.05
N LEU A 35 27.22 9.19 5.04
CA LEU A 35 28.14 10.33 5.13
C LEU A 35 28.86 10.38 6.48
N LEU A 36 28.17 10.09 7.59
CA LEU A 36 28.78 10.01 8.92
C LEU A 36 29.83 8.91 8.99
N ILE A 37 29.52 7.72 8.46
CA ILE A 37 30.48 6.61 8.38
C ILE A 37 31.68 6.98 7.50
N GLY A 38 31.45 7.67 6.37
CA GLY A 38 32.50 8.18 5.50
C GLY A 38 33.44 9.16 6.20
N HIS A 39 32.93 9.94 7.15
CA HIS A 39 33.70 10.92 7.94
C HIS A 39 34.06 10.42 9.35
N ARG A 40 34.03 9.11 9.63
CA ARG A 40 34.22 8.54 10.98
C ARG A 40 35.45 9.05 11.74
N HIS A 41 36.55 9.34 11.05
CA HIS A 41 37.80 9.82 11.67
C HIS A 41 37.75 11.31 12.05
N ARG A 42 36.79 12.08 11.53
CA ARG A 42 36.58 13.52 11.82
C ARG A 42 35.12 13.80 12.13
N ILE A 43 34.43 12.86 12.77
CA ILE A 43 32.97 12.90 12.93
C ILE A 43 32.52 14.13 13.72
N LEU A 44 33.26 14.53 14.76
CA LEU A 44 32.95 15.71 15.57
C LEU A 44 33.08 17.00 14.77
N GLY A 45 34.13 17.12 13.94
CA GLY A 45 34.31 18.26 13.05
C GLY A 45 33.21 18.32 11.98
N PHE A 46 32.88 17.17 11.38
CA PHE A 46 31.80 17.07 10.40
C PHE A 46 30.44 17.43 11.01
N LEU A 47 30.11 16.89 12.19
CA LEU A 47 28.87 17.22 12.89
C LEU A 47 28.81 18.70 13.23
N ARG A 48 29.89 19.28 13.77
CA ARG A 48 29.93 20.70 14.12
C ARG A 48 29.70 21.61 12.91
N SER A 49 30.30 21.29 11.76
CA SER A 49 30.13 22.06 10.52
C SER A 49 28.74 21.89 9.90
N HIS A 50 28.00 20.83 10.23
CA HIS A 50 26.73 20.51 9.59
C HIS A 50 25.55 20.39 10.56
N ILE A 51 25.72 20.79 11.83
CA ILE A 51 24.73 20.56 12.90
C ILE A 51 23.38 21.21 12.59
N LEU A 52 23.40 22.40 11.99
CA LEU A 52 22.19 23.11 11.60
C LEU A 52 21.37 22.30 10.58
N HIS A 53 22.02 21.63 9.63
CA HIS A 53 21.36 20.78 8.63
C HIS A 53 20.73 19.53 9.27
N PHE A 54 21.45 18.90 10.20
CA PHE A 54 20.91 17.78 10.98
C PHE A 54 19.71 18.18 11.83
N LEU A 55 19.74 19.35 12.45
CA LEU A 55 18.62 19.88 13.24
C LEU A 55 17.43 20.23 12.35
N LEU A 56 17.64 20.85 11.19
CA LEU A 56 16.59 21.16 10.22
C LEU A 56 15.89 19.89 9.73
N LEU A 57 16.67 18.91 9.27
CA LEU A 57 16.12 17.65 8.78
C LEU A 57 15.49 16.85 9.93
N GLY A 58 16.13 16.77 11.09
CA GLY A 58 15.61 16.08 12.26
C GLY A 58 14.31 16.70 12.77
N GLY A 59 14.24 18.04 12.80
CA GLY A 59 13.02 18.79 13.11
C GLY A 59 11.91 18.53 12.09
N PHE A 60 12.25 18.53 10.79
CA PHE A 60 11.30 18.14 9.74
C PHE A 60 10.80 16.70 9.94
N VAL A 61 11.68 15.72 10.17
CA VAL A 61 11.31 14.32 10.42
C VAL A 61 10.38 14.20 11.62
N ALA A 62 10.70 14.89 12.73
CA ALA A 62 9.90 14.86 13.94
C ALA A 62 8.51 15.45 13.72
N LEU A 63 8.43 16.64 13.11
CA LEU A 63 7.17 17.28 12.75
C LEU A 63 6.37 16.42 11.78
N TYR A 64 7.03 15.88 10.77
CA TYR A 64 6.42 15.02 9.76
C TYR A 64 5.86 13.73 10.39
N TYR A 65 6.58 13.14 11.35
CA TYR A 65 6.07 12.01 12.10
C TYR A 65 4.84 12.38 12.94
N LEU A 66 4.95 13.47 13.72
CA LEU A 66 3.91 13.90 14.66
C LEU A 66 2.64 14.37 13.96
N LEU A 67 2.76 15.11 12.86
CA LEU A 67 1.65 15.76 12.16
C LEU A 67 1.04 14.87 11.07
N TYR A 68 1.77 13.88 10.55
CA TYR A 68 1.30 13.08 9.42
C TYR A 68 1.38 11.57 9.69
N ILE A 69 2.58 11.02 9.90
CA ILE A 69 2.75 9.55 10.00
C ILE A 69 1.91 8.95 11.13
N ARG A 70 1.87 9.62 12.29
CA ARG A 70 1.10 9.15 13.45
C ARG A 70 -0.39 9.02 13.16
N TYR A 71 -0.97 9.91 12.36
CA TYR A 71 -2.41 9.98 12.11
C TYR A 71 -2.88 9.09 10.97
N GLN A 72 -1.97 8.53 10.17
CA GLN A 72 -2.33 7.59 9.11
C GLN A 72 -2.56 6.15 9.59
N ARG A 73 -2.48 5.94 10.90
CA ARG A 73 -2.86 4.69 11.55
C ARG A 73 -4.38 4.70 11.70
N VAL A 74 -5.09 4.27 10.67
CA VAL A 74 -6.52 3.96 10.79
C VAL A 74 -6.74 2.90 11.87
N GLU A 75 -7.93 2.86 12.46
CA GLU A 75 -8.29 1.82 13.42
C GLU A 75 -8.05 0.42 12.79
N GLY A 76 -7.39 -0.46 13.53
CA GLY A 76 -6.99 -1.78 13.02
C GLY A 76 -5.72 -1.81 12.16
N PHE A 77 -5.06 -0.69 11.84
CA PHE A 77 -3.80 -0.68 11.08
C PHE A 77 -2.76 -1.62 11.70
N TYR A 78 -2.47 -1.47 12.99
CA TYR A 78 -1.49 -2.32 13.64
C TYR A 78 -1.93 -3.77 13.75
N THR A 79 -3.22 -4.02 13.92
CA THR A 79 -3.79 -5.37 13.95
C THR A 79 -3.57 -6.08 12.61
N TYR A 80 -3.88 -5.42 11.50
CA TYR A 80 -3.66 -5.95 10.16
C TYR A 80 -2.17 -6.10 9.85
N TRP A 81 -1.36 -5.09 10.16
CA TRP A 81 0.04 -5.06 9.76
C TRP A 81 0.98 -5.87 10.68
N GLN A 82 0.49 -6.39 11.81
CA GLN A 82 1.30 -6.97 12.88
C GLN A 82 2.24 -8.09 12.42
N SER A 83 1.75 -8.96 11.53
CA SER A 83 2.49 -10.10 10.97
C SER A 83 3.56 -9.70 9.96
N PHE A 84 3.50 -8.46 9.43
CA PHE A 84 4.42 -7.96 8.40
C PHE A 84 5.54 -7.08 8.95
N PHE A 85 5.62 -6.92 10.27
CA PHE A 85 6.80 -6.35 10.93
C PHE A 85 7.83 -7.43 11.24
N LEU A 86 9.08 -7.01 11.39
CA LEU A 86 10.14 -7.89 11.86
C LEU A 86 9.75 -8.54 13.21
N PRO A 87 9.77 -9.89 13.30
CA PRO A 87 9.46 -10.57 14.55
C PRO A 87 10.52 -10.26 15.61
N HIS A 88 10.07 -10.07 16.85
CA HIS A 88 10.95 -9.96 18.01
C HIS A 88 11.41 -11.32 18.52
N SER A 89 10.71 -12.42 18.17
CA SER A 89 11.09 -13.79 18.50
C SER A 89 11.77 -14.48 17.33
N LEU A 90 12.89 -15.17 17.60
CA LEU A 90 13.65 -15.90 16.57
C LEU A 90 12.85 -17.04 15.92
N SER A 91 11.97 -17.70 16.69
CA SER A 91 11.14 -18.81 16.20
C SER A 91 10.13 -18.40 15.13
N ALA A 92 9.77 -17.12 15.04
CA ALA A 92 8.83 -16.61 14.05
C ALA A 92 9.48 -16.25 12.70
N TYR A 93 10.82 -16.20 12.62
CA TYR A 93 11.54 -15.83 11.39
C TYR A 93 11.32 -16.78 10.21
N PRO A 94 11.28 -18.12 10.37
CA PRO A 94 11.03 -19.01 9.24
C PRO A 94 9.69 -18.71 8.53
N ALA A 95 8.63 -18.49 9.30
CA ALA A 95 7.32 -18.13 8.77
C ALA A 95 7.33 -16.73 8.15
N PHE A 96 7.97 -15.75 8.81
CA PHE A 96 8.10 -14.38 8.30
C PHE A 96 8.89 -14.33 6.97
N ILE A 97 9.99 -15.07 6.86
CA ILE A 97 10.81 -15.11 5.64
C ILE A 97 9.97 -15.65 4.48
N LYS A 98 9.30 -16.79 4.68
CA LYS A 98 8.50 -17.44 3.64
C LYS A 98 7.25 -16.64 3.27
N GLY A 99 6.51 -16.14 4.27
CA GLY A 99 5.21 -15.52 4.07
C GLY A 99 5.24 -14.01 3.83
N THR A 100 6.31 -13.31 4.24
CA THR A 100 6.42 -11.85 4.12
C THR A 100 7.64 -11.45 3.30
N LEU A 101 8.86 -11.78 3.73
CA LEU A 101 10.07 -11.24 3.12
C LEU A 101 10.22 -11.61 1.64
N LEU A 102 10.00 -12.88 1.30
CA LEU A 102 10.06 -13.34 -0.10
C LEU A 102 8.96 -12.67 -0.95
N GLY A 103 7.76 -12.51 -0.42
CA GLY A 103 6.68 -11.78 -1.11
C GLY A 103 7.02 -10.30 -1.30
N VAL A 104 7.73 -9.67 -0.38
CA VAL A 104 8.18 -8.28 -0.54
C VAL A 104 9.24 -8.18 -1.64
N LEU A 105 10.21 -9.11 -1.65
CA LEU A 105 11.23 -9.17 -2.70
C LEU A 105 10.64 -9.49 -4.07
N GLU A 106 9.59 -10.30 -4.13
CA GLU A 106 8.81 -10.54 -5.34
C GLU A 106 8.30 -9.22 -5.94
N GLY A 107 7.76 -8.34 -5.09
CA GLY A 107 7.32 -7.00 -5.49
C GLY A 107 8.45 -6.10 -6.01
N PHE A 108 9.71 -6.36 -5.65
CA PHE A 108 10.84 -5.59 -6.20
C PHE A 108 11.25 -6.06 -7.59
N THR A 109 10.82 -7.24 -8.00
CA THR A 109 11.10 -7.76 -9.34
C THR A 109 10.06 -7.23 -10.35
N PRO A 110 10.46 -6.92 -11.60
CA PRO A 110 9.49 -6.54 -12.63
C PRO A 110 8.53 -7.70 -12.99
N PHE A 111 8.89 -8.92 -12.60
CA PHE A 111 8.15 -10.14 -12.89
C PHE A 111 7.06 -10.45 -11.89
N ILE A 112 7.05 -9.85 -10.68
CA ILE A 112 6.16 -10.17 -9.54
C ILE A 112 5.78 -11.67 -9.57
N LYS A 113 6.83 -12.47 -9.52
CA LYS A 113 6.82 -13.93 -9.60
C LYS A 113 7.85 -14.50 -8.63
N PRO A 114 7.49 -15.48 -7.78
CA PRO A 114 8.42 -16.05 -6.80
C PRO A 114 9.68 -16.64 -7.44
N GLU A 115 9.58 -17.18 -8.67
CA GLU A 115 10.68 -17.83 -9.38
C GLU A 115 11.79 -16.85 -9.79
N ALA A 116 11.45 -15.57 -9.95
CA ALA A 116 12.42 -14.52 -10.28
C ALA A 116 13.20 -14.03 -9.04
N VAL A 117 12.66 -14.22 -7.84
CA VAL A 117 13.23 -13.70 -6.59
C VAL A 117 14.66 -14.20 -6.35
N PRO A 118 14.98 -15.51 -6.44
CA PRO A 118 16.35 -15.99 -6.21
C PRO A 118 17.37 -15.38 -7.18
N VAL A 119 17.00 -15.22 -8.45
CA VAL A 119 17.89 -14.63 -9.47
C VAL A 119 18.22 -13.19 -9.12
N TYR A 120 17.20 -12.39 -8.79
CA TYR A 120 17.36 -10.99 -8.42
C TYR A 120 18.09 -10.81 -7.09
N MET A 121 17.86 -11.69 -6.11
CA MET A 121 18.64 -11.71 -4.87
C MET A 121 20.12 -11.96 -5.15
N CYS A 122 20.45 -12.94 -5.98
CA CYS A 122 21.83 -13.23 -6.39
C CYS A 122 22.45 -12.03 -7.12
N MET A 123 21.73 -11.41 -8.07
CA MET A 123 22.17 -10.19 -8.75
C MET A 123 22.43 -9.05 -7.75
N GLY A 124 21.54 -8.83 -6.79
CA GLY A 124 21.69 -7.81 -5.76
C GLY A 124 22.90 -8.06 -4.85
N LEU A 125 23.12 -9.29 -4.39
CA LEU A 125 24.26 -9.67 -3.55
C LEU A 125 25.60 -9.52 -4.29
N LEU A 126 25.67 -9.98 -5.53
CA LEU A 126 26.86 -9.79 -6.37
C LEU A 126 27.10 -8.31 -6.67
N GLY A 127 26.03 -7.58 -6.96
CA GLY A 127 26.07 -6.13 -7.15
C GLY A 127 26.59 -5.37 -5.93
N LEU A 128 26.19 -5.80 -4.73
CA LEU A 128 26.71 -5.25 -3.47
C LEU A 128 28.21 -5.53 -3.31
N ALA A 129 28.66 -6.75 -3.62
CA ALA A 129 30.09 -7.10 -3.58
C ALA A 129 30.92 -6.31 -4.62
N ILE A 130 30.35 -6.04 -5.79
CA ILE A 130 30.96 -5.18 -6.82
C ILE A 130 31.01 -3.73 -6.32
N ALA A 131 29.91 -3.20 -5.79
CA ALA A 131 29.84 -1.85 -5.23
C ALA A 131 30.88 -1.66 -4.12
N TYR A 132 31.10 -2.66 -3.26
CA TYR A 132 32.15 -2.62 -2.23
C TYR A 132 33.55 -2.35 -2.82
N LYS A 133 33.85 -2.96 -3.98
CA LYS A 133 35.14 -2.81 -4.66
C LYS A 133 35.24 -1.50 -5.46
N GLN A 134 34.18 -1.09 -6.15
CA GLN A 134 34.20 0.02 -7.11
C GLN A 134 33.76 1.36 -6.53
N SER A 135 32.81 1.35 -5.60
CA SER A 135 32.22 2.56 -5.02
C SER A 135 31.84 2.35 -3.56
N ARG A 136 32.82 2.57 -2.67
CA ARG A 136 32.65 2.40 -1.22
C ARG A 136 31.47 3.19 -0.66
N PHE A 137 31.23 4.40 -1.18
CA PHE A 137 30.11 5.23 -0.72
C PHE A 137 28.75 4.58 -1.05
N ILE A 138 28.57 4.05 -2.26
CA ILE A 138 27.32 3.39 -2.65
C ILE A 138 27.12 2.10 -1.85
N PHE A 139 28.19 1.32 -1.64
CA PHE A 139 28.12 0.18 -0.72
C PHE A 139 27.65 0.59 0.67
N THR A 140 28.28 1.61 1.27
CA THR A 140 27.91 2.11 2.60
C THR A 140 26.47 2.61 2.62
N LEU A 141 26.02 3.33 1.58
CA LEU A 141 24.64 3.79 1.43
C LEU A 141 23.64 2.63 1.44
N CYS A 142 23.87 1.58 0.63
CA CYS A 142 22.97 0.43 0.57
C CYS A 142 22.88 -0.30 1.92
N ILE A 143 24.01 -0.46 2.62
CA ILE A 143 24.02 -1.02 3.98
C ILE A 143 23.25 -0.13 4.95
N CYS A 144 23.46 1.19 4.90
CA CYS A 144 22.72 2.13 5.76
C CYS A 144 21.22 2.11 5.48
N ALA A 145 20.81 2.00 4.21
CA ALA A 145 19.41 1.91 3.82
C ALA A 145 18.75 0.63 4.37
N LEU A 146 19.46 -0.50 4.31
CA LEU A 146 19.04 -1.77 4.91
C LEU A 146 18.91 -1.66 6.44
N VAL A 147 19.88 -1.01 7.11
CA VAL A 147 19.82 -0.79 8.57
C VAL A 147 18.61 0.06 8.95
N VAL A 148 18.37 1.16 8.23
CA VAL A 148 17.15 1.98 8.42
C VAL A 148 15.90 1.14 8.20
N TRP A 149 15.90 0.25 7.20
CA TRP A 149 14.76 -0.60 6.86
C TRP A 149 14.38 -1.53 8.01
N VAL A 150 15.40 -2.22 8.53
CA VAL A 150 15.31 -3.14 9.66
C VAL A 150 14.90 -2.41 10.93
N ALA A 151 15.52 -1.27 11.23
CA ALA A 151 15.25 -0.50 12.44
C ALA A 151 13.81 0.03 12.49
N LEU A 152 13.30 0.60 11.39
CA LEU A 152 11.94 1.12 11.33
C LEU A 152 10.88 0.03 11.55
N SER A 153 11.15 -1.20 11.10
CA SER A 153 10.24 -2.32 11.33
C SER A 153 10.34 -2.92 12.72
N LEU A 154 11.56 -3.09 13.25
CA LEU A 154 11.78 -3.57 14.62
C LEU A 154 11.15 -2.63 15.66
N CYS A 155 11.22 -1.32 15.43
CA CYS A 155 10.58 -0.30 16.27
C CYS A 155 9.07 -0.14 16.03
N ARG A 156 8.45 -1.02 15.22
CA ARG A 156 7.02 -0.99 14.86
C ARG A 156 6.56 0.36 14.28
N ILE A 157 7.46 1.06 13.60
CA ILE A 157 7.15 2.33 12.93
C ILE A 157 6.48 2.05 11.58
N TYR A 158 7.02 1.09 10.80
CA TYR A 158 6.41 0.65 9.54
C TYR A 158 6.63 -0.84 9.20
N PRO A 159 5.71 -1.50 8.46
CA PRO A 159 5.84 -2.89 8.03
C PRO A 159 6.56 -3.04 6.68
N PHE A 160 6.99 -4.28 6.36
CA PHE A 160 7.74 -4.61 5.14
C PHE A 160 6.89 -4.74 3.86
N GLY A 161 5.55 -4.79 3.94
CA GLY A 161 4.64 -5.09 2.81
C GLY A 161 4.17 -6.56 2.80
N HIS A 162 3.31 -6.97 1.86
CA HIS A 162 2.83 -8.37 1.78
C HIS A 162 2.57 -8.82 0.33
N SER A 163 2.75 -10.12 0.06
CA SER A 163 2.30 -10.82 -1.17
C SER A 163 2.61 -10.11 -2.51
N GLY A 164 3.83 -9.60 -2.71
CA GLY A 164 4.20 -8.88 -3.94
C GLY A 164 3.61 -7.46 -4.05
N VAL A 165 2.69 -7.10 -3.17
CA VAL A 165 2.11 -5.77 -3.08
C VAL A 165 3.11 -4.87 -2.37
N ILE A 166 3.68 -3.93 -3.13
CA ILE A 166 4.51 -2.83 -2.61
C ILE A 166 3.60 -1.79 -1.90
N GLY A 167 2.80 -2.24 -0.94
CA GLY A 167 1.87 -1.42 -0.17
C GLY A 167 2.45 -0.94 1.17
N GLY A 168 3.51 -1.60 1.65
CA GLY A 168 4.28 -1.14 2.80
C GLY A 168 5.14 0.06 2.43
N ARG A 169 5.08 1.15 3.22
CA ARG A 169 5.89 2.36 2.94
C ARG A 169 7.38 2.09 2.96
N LEU A 170 7.82 1.10 3.73
CA LEU A 170 9.21 0.68 3.75
C LEU A 170 9.63 -0.04 2.47
N SER A 171 8.73 -0.81 1.85
CA SER A 171 9.01 -1.54 0.61
C SER A 171 9.29 -0.56 -0.53
N LEU A 172 8.50 0.51 -0.62
CA LEU A 172 8.58 1.52 -1.69
C LEU A 172 9.95 2.20 -1.80
N TYR A 173 10.62 2.49 -0.69
CA TYR A 173 11.94 3.14 -0.75
C TYR A 173 13.10 2.14 -0.91
N MET A 174 12.89 0.86 -0.60
CA MET A 174 13.91 -0.17 -0.74
C MET A 174 13.97 -0.76 -2.15
N THR A 175 12.89 -0.70 -2.92
CA THR A 175 12.88 -1.07 -4.34
C THR A 175 14.00 -0.37 -5.15
N PRO A 176 14.18 0.98 -5.10
CA PRO A 176 15.26 1.62 -5.85
C PRO A 176 16.66 1.24 -5.33
N ILE A 177 16.84 0.98 -4.03
CA ILE A 177 18.12 0.50 -3.47
C ILE A 177 18.45 -0.90 -3.99
N PHE A 178 17.45 -1.79 -4.01
CA PHE A 178 17.59 -3.14 -4.54
C PHE A 178 17.92 -3.13 -6.05
N ASN A 179 17.22 -2.31 -6.82
CA ASN A 179 17.46 -2.14 -8.25
C ASN A 179 18.84 -1.55 -8.53
N LEU A 180 19.31 -0.58 -7.74
CA LEU A 180 20.65 -0.04 -7.85
C LEU A 180 21.72 -1.13 -7.73
N LEU A 181 21.57 -2.05 -6.77
CA LEU A 181 22.49 -3.18 -6.62
C LEU A 181 22.45 -4.11 -7.85
N CYS A 182 21.26 -4.42 -8.35
CA CYS A 182 21.12 -5.21 -9.58
C CYS A 182 21.80 -4.52 -10.78
N CYS A 183 21.69 -3.20 -10.90
CA CYS A 183 22.37 -2.42 -11.93
C CYS A 183 23.89 -2.50 -11.81
N TYR A 184 24.46 -2.45 -10.60
CA TYR A 184 25.91 -2.64 -10.39
C TYR A 184 26.39 -4.00 -10.91
N PHE A 185 25.62 -5.06 -10.67
CA PHE A 185 25.91 -6.37 -11.25
C PHE A 185 25.86 -6.35 -12.78
N LEU A 186 24.79 -5.77 -13.37
CA LEU A 186 24.63 -5.70 -14.83
C LEU A 186 25.74 -4.90 -15.51
N VAL A 187 26.17 -3.79 -14.91
CA VAL A 187 27.29 -2.98 -15.42
C VAL A 187 28.59 -3.76 -15.41
N ALA A 188 28.88 -4.50 -14.33
CA ALA A 188 30.06 -5.35 -14.27
C ALA A 188 29.99 -6.52 -15.26
N LEU A 189 28.81 -7.13 -15.42
CA LEU A 189 28.58 -8.19 -16.40
C LEU A 189 28.76 -7.67 -17.83
N PHE A 190 28.23 -6.49 -18.15
CA PHE A 190 28.41 -5.86 -19.46
C PHE A 190 29.88 -5.52 -19.74
N GLY A 191 30.60 -5.03 -18.72
CA GLY A 191 32.02 -4.72 -18.84
C GLY A 191 32.90 -5.95 -19.09
N ARG A 192 32.49 -7.14 -18.61
CA ARG A 192 33.25 -8.38 -18.80
C ARG A 192 32.75 -9.20 -20.00
N TRP A 193 31.45 -9.37 -20.13
CA TRP A 193 30.76 -10.16 -21.17
C TRP A 193 29.60 -9.36 -21.78
N LYS A 194 29.95 -8.41 -22.65
CA LYS A 194 29.02 -7.45 -23.28
C LYS A 194 27.74 -8.09 -23.83
N TRP A 195 27.87 -9.16 -24.60
CA TRP A 195 26.72 -9.83 -25.24
C TRP A 195 25.82 -10.54 -24.23
N ALA A 196 26.38 -11.15 -23.18
CA ALA A 196 25.60 -11.75 -22.10
C ALA A 196 24.83 -10.69 -21.31
N GLY A 197 25.45 -9.54 -21.05
CA GLY A 197 24.79 -8.39 -20.42
C GLY A 197 23.63 -7.85 -21.26
N LEU A 198 23.84 -7.64 -22.57
CA LEU A 198 22.79 -7.20 -23.49
C LEU A 198 21.64 -8.20 -23.60
N ALA A 199 21.94 -9.49 -23.71
CA ALA A 199 20.93 -10.54 -23.78
C ALA A 199 20.09 -10.59 -22.49
N LEU A 200 20.71 -10.44 -21.32
CA LEU A 200 20.00 -10.43 -20.04
C LEU A 200 19.09 -9.21 -19.90
N VAL A 201 19.57 -8.01 -20.25
CA VAL A 201 18.75 -6.78 -20.23
C VAL A 201 17.60 -6.88 -21.23
N ALA A 202 17.86 -7.35 -22.45
CA ALA A 202 16.82 -7.55 -23.46
C ALA A 202 15.79 -8.59 -23.02
N GLY A 203 16.21 -9.68 -22.37
CA GLY A 203 15.32 -10.68 -21.79
C GLY A 203 14.42 -10.10 -20.68
N ILE A 204 15.00 -9.35 -19.73
CA ILE A 204 14.24 -8.66 -18.68
C ILE A 204 13.23 -7.70 -19.31
N LEU A 205 13.65 -6.89 -20.28
CA LEU A 205 12.78 -5.93 -20.96
C LEU A 205 11.65 -6.63 -21.74
N ALA A 206 11.98 -7.66 -22.51
CA ALA A 206 11.00 -8.41 -23.30
C ALA A 206 9.92 -9.04 -22.41
N VAL A 207 10.31 -9.70 -21.32
CA VAL A 207 9.32 -10.28 -20.40
C VAL A 207 8.53 -9.19 -19.67
N THR A 208 9.19 -8.09 -19.27
CA THR A 208 8.50 -6.96 -18.64
C THR A 208 7.44 -6.38 -19.58
N LEU A 209 7.77 -6.15 -20.86
CA LEU A 209 6.85 -5.61 -21.86
C LEU A 209 5.71 -6.59 -22.19
N LEU A 210 6.03 -7.88 -22.40
CA LEU A 210 5.03 -8.93 -22.61
C LEU A 210 4.04 -9.01 -21.45
N ARG A 211 4.53 -8.78 -20.23
CA ARG A 211 3.70 -8.77 -19.04
C ARG A 211 2.93 -7.46 -18.89
N TYR A 212 3.54 -6.32 -19.18
CA TYR A 212 2.89 -5.02 -19.16
C TYR A 212 1.66 -5.03 -20.09
N GLY A 213 1.80 -5.61 -21.29
CA GLY A 213 0.68 -5.82 -22.22
C GLY A 213 -0.42 -6.76 -21.70
N LYS A 214 -0.13 -7.64 -20.74
CA LYS A 214 -1.11 -8.55 -20.12
C LYS A 214 -1.73 -8.02 -18.82
N ILE A 215 -1.00 -7.20 -18.05
CA ILE A 215 -1.45 -6.64 -16.76
C ILE A 215 -2.28 -5.37 -16.96
N TYR A 216 -1.96 -4.57 -17.99
CA TYR A 216 -2.60 -3.28 -18.21
C TYR A 216 -3.80 -3.20 -19.18
N PRO A 217 -4.44 -4.27 -19.69
CA PRO A 217 -5.76 -4.09 -20.30
C PRO A 217 -6.83 -3.66 -19.27
N ASN A 218 -6.54 -3.78 -17.96
CA ASN A 218 -7.51 -3.53 -16.88
C ASN A 218 -7.17 -2.29 -16.03
N TRP A 219 -7.14 -1.08 -16.64
CA TRP A 219 -7.10 0.22 -15.94
C TRP A 219 -8.33 0.48 -15.01
N HIS A 220 -9.14 -0.54 -14.74
CA HIS A 220 -10.55 -0.39 -14.39
C HIS A 220 -10.87 -0.52 -12.90
N TYR A 221 -9.96 -0.93 -12.02
CA TYR A 221 -10.29 -1.22 -10.61
C TYR A 221 -10.90 -0.02 -9.85
N ILE A 222 -10.35 1.19 -10.05
CA ILE A 222 -10.84 2.43 -9.41
C ILE A 222 -12.18 2.87 -10.03
N GLN A 223 -12.28 2.79 -11.36
CA GLN A 223 -13.52 3.12 -12.10
C GLN A 223 -14.67 2.14 -11.79
N GLN A 224 -14.38 0.88 -11.44
CA GLN A 224 -15.39 -0.14 -11.15
C GLN A 224 -16.14 0.16 -9.86
N THR A 225 -15.42 0.33 -8.74
CA THR A 225 -16.07 0.64 -7.45
C THR A 225 -16.80 1.97 -7.53
N HIS A 226 -16.28 2.94 -8.30
CA HIS A 226 -16.98 4.20 -8.58
C HIS A 226 -18.29 3.99 -9.35
N ALA A 227 -18.26 3.24 -10.45
CA ALA A 227 -19.44 2.94 -11.26
C ALA A 227 -20.51 2.15 -10.49
N LEU A 228 -20.09 1.19 -9.66
CA LEU A 228 -21.00 0.43 -8.79
C LEU A 228 -21.57 1.31 -7.67
N THR A 229 -20.77 2.21 -7.10
CA THR A 229 -21.25 3.21 -6.12
C THR A 229 -22.27 4.15 -6.76
N THR A 230 -22.02 4.60 -7.98
CA THR A 230 -22.96 5.45 -8.74
C THR A 230 -24.25 4.70 -9.04
N THR A 231 -24.15 3.44 -9.47
CA THR A 231 -25.32 2.57 -9.71
C THR A 231 -26.13 2.39 -8.43
N LEU A 232 -25.48 2.11 -7.31
CA LEU A 232 -26.13 1.98 -6.00
C LEU A 232 -26.86 3.28 -5.62
N GLN A 233 -26.18 4.42 -5.69
CA GLN A 233 -26.74 5.73 -5.31
C GLN A 233 -27.92 6.15 -6.20
N THR A 234 -27.94 5.72 -7.47
CA THR A 234 -29.00 6.08 -8.42
C THR A 234 -30.20 5.13 -8.40
N GLN A 235 -30.02 3.87 -7.97
CA GLN A 235 -31.08 2.86 -7.98
C GLN A 235 -31.73 2.61 -6.63
N ALA A 236 -31.00 2.84 -5.54
CA ALA A 236 -31.50 2.62 -4.19
C ALA A 236 -32.39 3.79 -3.73
N ASN A 237 -33.49 3.45 -3.08
CA ASN A 237 -34.47 4.34 -2.50
C ASN A 237 -34.34 4.38 -0.98
N SER A 238 -35.11 5.24 -0.32
CA SER A 238 -35.11 5.38 1.15
C SER A 238 -35.51 4.11 1.91
N ASP A 239 -36.29 3.24 1.27
CA ASP A 239 -36.88 2.05 1.88
C ASP A 239 -36.03 0.79 1.65
N ASP A 240 -34.99 0.90 0.82
CA ASP A 240 -34.05 -0.18 0.57
C ASP A 240 -33.03 -0.28 1.72
N LEU A 241 -32.62 -1.51 2.03
CA LEU A 241 -31.50 -1.72 2.94
C LEU A 241 -30.21 -1.68 2.14
N VAL A 242 -29.29 -0.77 2.48
CA VAL A 242 -27.95 -0.73 1.89
C VAL A 242 -26.92 -1.22 2.90
N LEU A 243 -26.26 -2.32 2.54
CA LEU A 243 -25.19 -2.93 3.29
C LEU A 243 -23.86 -2.70 2.55
N ILE A 244 -22.92 -2.02 3.20
CA ILE A 244 -21.58 -1.83 2.66
C ILE A 244 -20.63 -2.76 3.39
N TYR A 245 -19.91 -3.62 2.68
CA TYR A 245 -18.90 -4.45 3.33
C TYR A 245 -17.86 -3.55 3.99
N HIS A 246 -17.46 -3.84 5.22
CA HIS A 246 -16.61 -2.96 6.02
C HIS A 246 -15.35 -2.48 5.27
N ALA A 247 -14.68 -3.37 4.54
CA ALA A 247 -13.50 -3.02 3.74
C ALA A 247 -13.79 -2.07 2.57
N SER A 248 -15.04 -2.00 2.11
CA SER A 248 -15.50 -1.16 0.99
C SER A 248 -15.99 0.23 1.40
N LYS A 249 -16.27 0.43 2.70
CA LYS A 249 -16.76 1.72 3.24
C LYS A 249 -15.89 2.92 2.85
N PRO A 250 -14.55 2.87 2.93
CA PRO A 250 -13.73 4.03 2.54
C PRO A 250 -13.90 4.43 1.07
N ALA A 251 -13.95 3.45 0.16
CA ALA A 251 -14.16 3.70 -1.26
C ALA A 251 -15.57 4.25 -1.54
N PHE A 252 -16.59 3.66 -0.93
CA PHE A 252 -17.98 4.12 -1.04
C PHE A 252 -18.14 5.58 -0.58
N LEU A 253 -17.59 5.93 0.59
CA LEU A 253 -17.63 7.30 1.12
C LEU A 253 -16.90 8.28 0.21
N TYR A 254 -15.72 7.90 -0.28
CA TYR A 254 -14.91 8.74 -1.18
C TYR A 254 -15.66 9.06 -2.48
N TYR A 255 -16.19 8.06 -3.18
CA TYR A 255 -16.88 8.28 -4.45
C TYR A 255 -18.21 9.00 -4.26
N SER A 256 -18.95 8.67 -3.20
CA SER A 256 -20.19 9.35 -2.89
C SER A 256 -19.98 10.84 -2.57
N PHE A 257 -18.89 11.19 -1.87
CA PHE A 257 -18.47 12.57 -1.67
C PHE A 257 -18.08 13.25 -2.99
N LEU A 258 -17.28 12.57 -3.82
CA LEU A 258 -16.79 13.09 -5.09
C LEU A 258 -17.93 13.45 -6.06
N ASP A 259 -19.00 12.64 -6.07
CA ASP A 259 -20.17 12.85 -6.92
C ASP A 259 -21.27 13.72 -6.26
N GLY A 260 -21.05 14.17 -5.01
CA GLY A 260 -21.98 15.04 -4.29
C GLY A 260 -23.23 14.35 -3.72
N TYR A 261 -23.22 13.03 -3.54
CA TYR A 261 -24.31 12.31 -2.88
C TYR A 261 -24.31 12.54 -1.36
N GLY A 262 -25.49 12.73 -0.76
CA GLY A 262 -25.64 12.74 0.69
C GLY A 262 -25.49 11.33 1.27
N ILE A 263 -24.77 11.18 2.40
CA ILE A 263 -24.56 9.86 3.02
C ILE A 263 -24.82 9.94 4.53
N ALA A 264 -25.52 8.96 5.06
CA ALA A 264 -25.79 8.79 6.48
C ALA A 264 -25.52 7.33 6.88
N ASP A 265 -24.49 7.14 7.69
CA ASP A 265 -24.19 5.87 8.33
C ASP A 265 -25.14 5.66 9.52
N THR A 266 -25.94 4.60 9.49
CA THR A 266 -26.95 4.33 10.53
C THR A 266 -26.34 3.85 11.85
N GLN A 267 -25.07 3.45 11.87
CA GLN A 267 -24.37 3.02 13.09
C GLN A 267 -23.62 4.17 13.79
N ASP A 268 -23.43 5.31 13.12
CA ASP A 268 -22.66 6.43 13.66
C ASP A 268 -23.54 7.38 14.50
N THR A 269 -23.79 6.97 15.74
CA THR A 269 -24.50 7.81 16.74
C THR A 269 -23.62 8.93 17.32
N LYS A 270 -22.40 9.15 16.79
CA LYS A 270 -21.47 10.18 17.27
C LYS A 270 -21.03 11.17 16.17
N SER A 271 -22.01 11.96 15.72
CA SER A 271 -21.88 13.38 15.28
C SER A 271 -21.41 13.66 13.84
N PRO A 272 -21.86 14.79 13.23
CA PRO A 272 -21.62 16.12 13.79
C PRO A 272 -22.89 16.86 14.25
N LYS A 273 -22.73 17.55 15.39
CA LYS A 273 -23.32 18.87 15.60
C LYS A 273 -23.01 19.76 14.38
N VAL A 274 -23.86 19.69 13.35
CA VAL A 274 -23.94 20.73 12.34
C VAL A 274 -24.77 21.84 12.96
N SER A 275 -24.09 22.95 13.25
CA SER A 275 -24.67 24.23 13.63
C SER A 275 -25.91 24.52 12.78
N GLN A 276 -27.04 24.81 13.44
CA GLN A 276 -28.37 25.06 12.87
C GLN A 276 -28.48 26.36 12.04
N THR A 277 -27.47 26.67 11.22
CA THR A 277 -27.45 27.90 10.41
C THR A 277 -26.96 27.62 9.00
N SER A 278 -27.72 26.84 8.26
CA SER A 278 -27.85 26.95 6.80
C SER A 278 -29.04 26.12 6.36
N ARG A 279 -29.81 26.61 5.38
CA ARG A 279 -30.94 25.90 4.76
C ARG A 279 -30.51 24.46 4.46
N GLN A 280 -31.13 23.47 5.11
CA GLN A 280 -30.90 22.06 4.83
C GLN A 280 -31.27 21.81 3.36
N SER A 281 -30.27 21.62 2.50
CA SER A 281 -30.51 20.90 1.26
C SER A 281 -31.11 19.54 1.63
N PRO A 282 -32.15 19.08 0.91
CA PRO A 282 -32.70 17.75 1.16
C PRO A 282 -31.58 16.72 1.04
N TYR A 283 -31.53 15.79 1.98
CA TYR A 283 -30.63 14.65 1.91
C TYR A 283 -30.92 13.85 0.64
N THR A 284 -29.96 13.76 -0.29
CA THR A 284 -30.17 13.23 -1.65
C THR A 284 -29.58 11.84 -1.90
N GLY A 285 -28.93 11.19 -0.94
CA GLY A 285 -28.31 9.86 -1.18
C GLY A 285 -28.78 8.78 -0.22
N VAL A 286 -28.08 7.63 -0.18
CA VAL A 286 -28.58 6.44 0.52
C VAL A 286 -28.13 6.32 1.97
N ARG A 287 -29.03 5.88 2.83
CA ARG A 287 -28.68 5.45 4.20
C ARG A 287 -28.06 4.06 4.13
N PHE A 288 -26.95 3.86 4.82
CA PHE A 288 -26.26 2.58 4.78
C PHE A 288 -25.84 2.12 6.18
N THR A 289 -25.66 0.81 6.33
CA THR A 289 -24.96 0.19 7.46
C THR A 289 -23.82 -0.67 6.94
N THR A 290 -22.84 -0.95 7.79
CA THR A 290 -21.76 -1.89 7.45
C THR A 290 -22.03 -3.31 7.90
N PHE A 291 -21.43 -4.27 7.21
CA PHE A 291 -21.36 -5.67 7.61
C PHE A 291 -19.93 -6.21 7.47
N ASP A 292 -19.60 -7.24 8.25
CA ASP A 292 -18.31 -7.91 8.28
C ASP A 292 -18.34 -9.28 7.60
N LYS A 293 -17.25 -10.04 7.67
CA LYS A 293 -17.13 -11.37 7.06
C LYS A 293 -18.04 -12.44 7.68
N ASP A 294 -18.64 -12.18 8.85
CA ASP A 294 -19.54 -13.13 9.52
C ASP A 294 -20.85 -13.28 8.73
N LEU A 295 -20.92 -14.34 7.93
CA LEU A 295 -22.09 -14.65 7.10
C LEU A 295 -23.32 -15.03 7.93
N THR A 296 -23.13 -15.53 9.16
CA THR A 296 -24.25 -15.86 10.05
C THR A 296 -24.92 -14.57 10.54
N GLN A 297 -24.13 -13.59 10.94
CA GLN A 297 -24.63 -12.27 11.34
C GLN A 297 -25.28 -11.54 10.16
N LEU A 298 -24.67 -11.62 8.97
CA LEU A 298 -25.24 -11.06 7.75
C LEU A 298 -26.59 -11.70 7.44
N GLU A 299 -26.69 -13.03 7.46
CA GLU A 299 -27.94 -13.75 7.20
C GLU A 299 -29.04 -13.35 8.21
N GLN A 300 -28.71 -13.24 9.49
CA GLN A 300 -29.65 -12.77 10.51
C GLN A 300 -30.13 -11.34 10.22
N THR A 301 -29.21 -10.45 9.84
CA THR A 301 -29.54 -9.06 9.47
C THR A 301 -30.50 -9.02 8.28
N LEU A 302 -30.25 -9.84 7.26
CA LEU A 302 -31.09 -9.93 6.08
C LEU A 302 -32.48 -10.49 6.41
N ARG A 303 -32.58 -11.55 7.22
CA ARG A 303 -33.87 -12.13 7.63
C ARG A 303 -34.72 -11.18 8.49
N GLN A 304 -34.09 -10.28 9.23
CA GLN A 304 -34.77 -9.30 10.08
C GLN A 304 -35.04 -7.97 9.36
N ALA A 305 -34.56 -7.81 8.12
CA ALA A 305 -34.73 -6.60 7.36
C ALA A 305 -36.21 -6.38 7.03
N GLN A 306 -36.73 -5.19 7.35
CA GLN A 306 -38.06 -4.77 6.93
C GLN A 306 -38.11 -4.40 5.43
N SER A 307 -36.94 -4.09 4.86
CA SER A 307 -36.78 -3.72 3.46
C SER A 307 -36.96 -4.94 2.55
N LYS A 308 -37.79 -4.78 1.53
CA LYS A 308 -38.04 -5.83 0.52
C LYS A 308 -36.89 -6.02 -0.45
N ARG A 309 -36.08 -4.98 -0.64
CA ARG A 309 -34.93 -5.01 -1.54
C ARG A 309 -33.69 -4.56 -0.78
N VAL A 310 -32.61 -5.31 -0.96
CA VAL A 310 -31.34 -5.09 -0.28
C VAL A 310 -30.23 -4.98 -1.30
N TYR A 311 -29.37 -3.98 -1.11
CA TYR A 311 -28.16 -3.79 -1.88
C TYR A 311 -26.95 -4.11 -1.01
N LEU A 312 -26.04 -4.94 -1.51
CA LEU A 312 -24.75 -5.21 -0.89
C LEU A 312 -23.64 -4.70 -1.81
N LEU A 313 -22.85 -3.73 -1.37
CA LEU A 313 -21.65 -3.30 -2.08
C LEU A 313 -20.43 -3.95 -1.43
N ILE A 314 -19.73 -4.77 -2.21
CA ILE A 314 -18.52 -5.46 -1.78
C ILE A 314 -17.35 -5.16 -2.70
N SER A 315 -16.18 -5.02 -2.11
CA SER A 315 -14.89 -4.88 -2.76
C SER A 315 -13.82 -5.39 -1.81
N HIS A 316 -12.63 -5.73 -2.34
CA HIS A 316 -11.47 -6.08 -1.51
C HIS A 316 -11.77 -7.27 -0.58
N TYR A 317 -12.29 -8.36 -1.16
CA TYR A 317 -12.66 -9.60 -0.48
C TYR A 317 -11.72 -10.76 -0.84
N GLU A 318 -11.76 -11.82 -0.03
CA GLU A 318 -11.11 -13.11 -0.34
C GLU A 318 -12.03 -13.95 -1.24
N GLU A 319 -11.45 -14.69 -2.20
CA GLU A 319 -12.22 -15.42 -3.21
C GLU A 319 -13.04 -16.57 -2.62
N GLU A 320 -12.47 -17.31 -1.66
CA GLU A 320 -13.18 -18.38 -0.93
C GLU A 320 -14.40 -17.82 -0.18
N TRP A 321 -14.23 -16.71 0.54
CA TRP A 321 -15.33 -16.05 1.24
C TRP A 321 -16.42 -15.52 0.29
N LEU A 322 -16.07 -15.06 -0.91
CA LEU A 322 -17.06 -14.64 -1.90
C LEU A 322 -17.94 -15.82 -2.35
N GLN A 323 -17.37 -17.02 -2.47
CA GLN A 323 -18.13 -18.22 -2.82
C GLN A 323 -19.14 -18.56 -1.72
N ASP A 324 -18.70 -18.55 -0.45
CA ASP A 324 -19.58 -18.79 0.70
C ASP A 324 -20.69 -17.72 0.83
N LEU A 325 -20.35 -16.45 0.58
CA LEU A 325 -21.32 -15.35 0.53
C LEU A 325 -22.35 -15.61 -0.58
N ARG A 326 -21.89 -16.00 -1.77
CA ARG A 326 -22.77 -16.27 -2.91
C ARG A 326 -23.75 -17.39 -2.62
N GLU A 327 -23.28 -18.50 -2.06
CA GLU A 327 -24.13 -19.61 -1.64
C GLU A 327 -25.14 -19.20 -0.58
N THR A 328 -24.72 -18.37 0.38
CA THR A 328 -25.60 -17.86 1.44
C THR A 328 -26.71 -16.97 0.87
N LEU A 329 -26.36 -16.03 0.00
CA LEU A 329 -27.34 -15.12 -0.60
C LEU A 329 -28.28 -15.84 -1.59
N LEU A 330 -27.79 -16.82 -2.36
CA LEU A 330 -28.65 -17.61 -3.26
C LEU A 330 -29.63 -18.52 -2.52
N ARG A 331 -29.34 -18.91 -1.26
CA ARG A 331 -30.29 -19.60 -0.39
C ARG A 331 -31.40 -18.68 0.13
N LEU A 332 -31.11 -17.39 0.28
CA LEU A 332 -32.08 -16.38 0.73
C LEU A 332 -32.95 -15.87 -0.43
N ASP A 333 -32.33 -15.65 -1.58
CA ASP A 333 -32.97 -15.21 -2.81
C ASP A 333 -32.32 -15.91 -4.01
N SER A 334 -33.03 -16.86 -4.60
CA SER A 334 -32.55 -17.59 -5.78
C SER A 334 -32.44 -16.72 -7.03
N SER A 335 -33.02 -15.52 -7.01
CA SER A 335 -32.98 -14.52 -8.07
C SER A 335 -31.96 -13.40 -7.83
N ALA A 336 -31.11 -13.53 -6.79
CA ALA A 336 -30.08 -12.56 -6.44
C ALA A 336 -29.24 -12.15 -7.65
N GLN A 337 -29.15 -10.85 -7.91
CA GLN A 337 -28.41 -10.27 -9.03
C GLN A 337 -26.99 -9.91 -8.59
N TYR A 338 -26.00 -10.42 -9.32
CA TYR A 338 -24.59 -10.12 -9.08
C TYR A 338 -24.07 -9.21 -10.19
N ILE A 339 -24.06 -7.92 -9.93
CA ILE A 339 -23.56 -6.92 -10.89
C ILE A 339 -22.07 -6.76 -10.65
N GLN A 340 -21.28 -7.39 -11.51
CA GLN A 340 -19.83 -7.23 -11.53
C GLN A 340 -19.45 -5.94 -12.25
N GLY A 341 -18.46 -5.21 -11.73
CA GLY A 341 -17.87 -4.10 -12.47
C GLY A 341 -17.23 -4.56 -13.78
N ASN A 342 -17.45 -3.84 -14.88
CA ASN A 342 -16.87 -4.19 -16.19
C ASN A 342 -15.33 -4.11 -16.17
N GLY A 343 -14.66 -5.10 -16.78
CA GLY A 343 -13.22 -5.04 -17.10
C GLY A 343 -12.24 -5.45 -15.99
N GLY A 344 -12.63 -6.28 -15.00
CA GLY A 344 -11.67 -6.79 -14.01
C GLY A 344 -12.27 -7.48 -12.78
N TRP A 345 -11.39 -7.88 -11.86
CA TRP A 345 -11.68 -8.57 -10.60
C TRP A 345 -11.83 -7.56 -9.45
N GLY A 346 -12.78 -7.78 -8.52
CA GLY A 346 -12.64 -7.26 -7.15
C GLY A 346 -13.72 -6.33 -6.60
N SER A 347 -14.86 -6.13 -7.27
CA SER A 347 -16.05 -5.48 -6.69
C SER A 347 -17.36 -5.99 -7.27
N TYR A 348 -18.37 -6.15 -6.41
CA TYR A 348 -19.73 -6.49 -6.81
C TYR A 348 -20.73 -5.56 -6.14
N LEU A 349 -21.76 -5.19 -6.90
CA LEU A 349 -23.03 -4.74 -6.36
C LEU A 349 -23.99 -5.93 -6.44
N ILE A 350 -24.41 -6.44 -5.29
CA ILE A 350 -25.34 -7.55 -5.20
C ILE A 350 -26.71 -6.98 -4.82
N VAL A 351 -27.74 -7.36 -5.56
CA VAL A 351 -29.11 -6.95 -5.31
C VAL A 351 -29.93 -8.18 -5.01
N ILE A 352 -30.60 -8.21 -3.86
CA ILE A 352 -31.48 -9.31 -3.47
C ILE A 352 -32.87 -8.78 -3.16
N SER A 353 -33.88 -9.58 -3.47
CA SER A 353 -35.27 -9.38 -3.07
C SER A 353 -35.62 -10.35 -1.95
N LEU A 354 -36.09 -9.80 -0.83
CA LEU A 354 -36.51 -10.56 0.35
C LEU A 354 -38.03 -10.84 0.35
N ASP A 355 -38.73 -10.54 -0.74
CA ASP A 355 -40.18 -10.77 -0.91
C ASP A 355 -40.61 -12.26 -0.76
N SER A 356 -39.64 -13.19 -0.69
CA SER A 356 -39.86 -14.64 -0.63
C SER A 356 -39.34 -15.34 0.63
N LEU A 357 -38.94 -14.61 1.68
CA LEU A 357 -38.56 -15.25 2.94
C LEU A 357 -39.83 -15.63 3.74
N PRO A 358 -39.98 -16.92 4.13
CA PRO A 358 -41.13 -17.35 4.94
C PRO A 358 -41.14 -16.78 6.35
#